data_AF-A0A2D6YB65-F1
#
_entry.id   AF-A0A2D6YB65-F1
#
_cell.length_a   1.000
_cell.length_b   1.000
_cell.length_c   1.000
_cell.angle_alpha   90.00
_cell.angle_beta   90.00
_cell.angle_gamma   90.00
#
_symmetry.space_group_name_H-M   'P 1'
#
loop_
_entity.id
_entity.type
_entity.pdbx_description
1 polymer ?
#
loop_
_entity_poly.entity_id
_entity_poly.type
_entity_poly.pdbx_seq_one_letter_code
_entity_poly.pdbx_strand_id
1 'polypeptide(L)'
;MMTVLDGEIFAILDDSQGGGVLCHITENLVEEVFDHSTGNLQSGTNGEIWIGPNLLYFVADTTTHGTELFGWSYGIITEEWILI
;
A
#
# COMPACT_ATOMS: atom_id res chain seq x y z
N MET A 1 -6.99 5.80 -4.57
CA MET A 1 -6.65 6.83 -3.55
C MET A 1 -5.16 7.11 -3.61
N MET A 2 -4.65 8.32 -3.31
CA MET A 2 -3.20 8.61 -3.44
C MET A 2 -2.62 9.54 -2.37
N THR A 3 -1.30 9.46 -2.16
CA THR A 3 -0.49 10.36 -1.34
C THR A 3 0.89 10.60 -1.98
N VAL A 4 1.64 11.57 -1.45
CA VAL A 4 3.01 11.89 -1.88
C VAL A 4 3.94 11.84 -0.68
N LEU A 5 5.04 11.10 -0.82
CA LEU A 5 6.09 10.96 0.19
C LEU A 5 7.43 11.26 -0.48
N ASP A 6 8.15 12.27 0.00
CA ASP A 6 9.47 12.67 -0.51
C ASP A 6 9.55 12.90 -2.04
N GLY A 7 8.42 13.32 -2.64
CA GLY A 7 8.30 13.55 -4.08
C GLY A 7 7.88 12.33 -4.89
N GLU A 8 7.79 11.16 -4.25
CA GLU A 8 7.29 9.92 -4.84
C GLU A 8 5.78 9.79 -4.64
N ILE A 9 5.09 9.22 -5.63
CA ILE A 9 3.63 9.06 -5.60
C ILE A 9 3.28 7.64 -5.18
N PHE A 10 2.43 7.52 -4.17
CA PHE A 10 1.87 6.23 -3.74
C PHE A 10 0.36 6.25 -3.88
N ALA A 11 -0.22 5.15 -4.37
CA ALA A 11 -1.65 5.05 -4.56
C ALA A 11 -2.19 3.66 -4.27
N ILE A 12 -3.41 3.59 -3.73
CA ILE A 12 -4.22 2.38 -3.79
C ILE A 12 -4.91 2.37 -5.14
N LEU A 13 -4.59 1.36 -5.95
CA LEU A 13 -5.20 1.06 -7.24
C LEU A 13 -5.97 -0.24 -7.14
N ASP A 14 -7.10 -0.33 -7.84
CA ASP A 14 -7.83 -1.59 -7.90
C ASP A 14 -7.02 -2.60 -8.74
N ASP A 15 -6.79 -3.79 -8.19
CA ASP A 15 -6.16 -4.92 -8.86
C ASP A 15 -7.08 -5.52 -9.93
N SER A 16 -6.52 -6.44 -10.72
CA SER A 16 -7.24 -7.11 -11.81
C SER A 16 -8.43 -7.96 -11.37
N GLN A 17 -8.49 -8.34 -10.10
CA GLN A 17 -9.56 -9.15 -9.54
C GLN A 17 -10.68 -8.22 -9.02
N GLY A 18 -10.36 -7.00 -8.59
CA GLY A 18 -11.28 -5.99 -8.03
C GLY A 18 -11.04 -5.73 -6.55
N GLY A 19 -9.90 -6.18 -6.01
CA GLY A 19 -9.37 -5.75 -4.72
C GLY A 19 -8.51 -4.50 -4.91
N GLY A 20 -7.94 -3.92 -3.84
CA GLY A 20 -7.05 -2.76 -3.99
C GLY A 20 -5.63 -3.05 -3.49
N VAL A 21 -4.62 -2.62 -4.24
CA VAL A 21 -3.19 -2.82 -3.94
C VAL A 21 -2.48 -1.49 -3.76
N LEU A 22 -1.50 -1.43 -2.85
CA LEU A 22 -0.63 -0.28 -2.72
C LEU A 22 0.44 -0.33 -3.81
N CYS A 23 0.48 0.74 -4.61
CA CYS A 23 1.42 0.91 -5.70
C CYS A 23 2.30 2.13 -5.49
N HIS A 24 3.55 2.02 -5.92
CA HIS A 24 4.46 3.13 -6.17
C HIS A 24 4.37 3.52 -7.64
N ILE A 25 4.08 4.80 -7.91
CA ILE A 25 3.90 5.33 -9.25
C ILE A 25 5.09 6.24 -9.56
N THR A 26 5.83 5.86 -10.60
CA THR A 26 6.90 6.67 -11.19
C THR A 26 6.45 7.23 -12.54
N GLU A 27 7.29 8.02 -13.20
CA GLU A 27 7.00 8.55 -14.55
C GLU A 27 6.72 7.44 -15.59
N ASN A 28 7.34 6.27 -15.43
CA ASN A 28 7.36 5.23 -16.46
C ASN A 28 6.75 3.89 -16.01
N LEU A 29 6.46 3.72 -14.71
CA LEU A 29 6.05 2.44 -14.14
C LEU A 29 5.07 2.64 -12.99
N VAL A 30 4.10 1.73 -12.92
CA VAL A 30 3.30 1.46 -11.72
C VAL A 30 3.81 0.14 -11.15
N GLU A 31 4.41 0.19 -9.98
CA GLU A 31 4.93 -0.97 -9.26
C GLU A 31 3.99 -1.32 -8.09
N GLU A 32 3.52 -2.55 -8.02
CA GLU A 32 2.80 -3.06 -6.86
C GLU A 32 3.80 -3.33 -5.73
N VAL A 33 3.69 -2.59 -4.63
CA VAL A 33 4.62 -2.71 -3.49
C VAL A 33 4.02 -3.50 -2.33
N PHE A 34 2.69 -3.56 -2.24
CA PHE A 34 2.01 -4.34 -1.22
C PHE A 34 0.57 -4.70 -1.60
N ASP A 35 0.30 -6.00 -1.61
CA ASP A 35 -1.05 -6.58 -1.65
C ASP A 35 -1.35 -7.16 -0.25
N HIS A 36 -2.33 -6.59 0.43
CA HIS A 36 -2.71 -7.03 1.78
C HIS A 36 -3.45 -8.36 1.76
N SER A 37 -4.14 -8.67 0.65
CA SER A 37 -4.93 -9.89 0.51
C SER A 37 -5.38 -10.12 -0.93
N THR A 38 -5.00 -11.26 -1.49
CA THR A 38 -5.44 -11.66 -2.83
C THR A 38 -6.96 -11.93 -2.86
N GLY A 39 -7.65 -11.32 -3.83
CA GLY A 39 -9.02 -11.66 -4.20
C GLY A 39 -10.11 -10.67 -3.73
N ASN A 40 -10.37 -9.65 -4.55
CA ASN A 40 -11.57 -8.79 -4.52
C ASN A 40 -11.88 -8.11 -3.18
N LEU A 41 -10.86 -7.92 -2.35
CA LEU A 41 -11.02 -7.27 -1.07
C LEU A 41 -10.69 -5.78 -1.19
N GLN A 42 -11.63 -4.95 -0.76
CA GLN A 42 -11.53 -3.51 -0.92
C GLN A 42 -10.41 -2.94 -0.05
N SER A 43 -9.57 -2.09 -0.65
CA SER A 43 -8.53 -1.34 0.06
C SER A 43 -8.79 0.16 -0.01
N GLY A 44 -8.31 0.88 1.00
CA GLY A 44 -8.60 2.29 1.17
C GLY A 44 -10.05 2.58 1.55
N THR A 45 -10.71 1.64 2.24
CA THR A 45 -12.14 1.70 2.58
C THR A 45 -12.49 2.87 3.51
N ASN A 46 -11.55 3.31 4.37
CA ASN A 46 -11.80 4.31 5.41
C ASN A 46 -10.88 5.55 5.33
N GLY A 47 -10.65 6.06 4.12
CA GLY A 47 -9.92 7.31 3.91
C GLY A 47 -8.44 7.11 3.57
N GLU A 48 -7.74 8.25 3.53
CA GLU A 48 -6.42 8.52 2.94
C GLU A 48 -5.31 7.52 3.26
N ILE A 49 -4.23 7.56 2.48
CA ILE A 49 -2.98 6.87 2.87
C ILE A 49 -2.26 7.79 3.87
N TRP A 50 -2.01 7.30 5.08
CA TRP A 50 -1.31 8.06 6.12
C TRP A 50 0.18 7.77 6.10
N ILE A 51 0.99 8.81 6.32
CA ILE A 51 2.44 8.73 6.39
C ILE A 51 2.86 8.77 7.87
N GLY A 52 3.48 7.68 8.34
CA GLY A 52 4.22 7.65 9.60
C GLY A 52 5.71 7.88 9.37
N PRO A 53 6.55 7.76 10.42
CA PRO A 53 7.99 7.96 10.28
C PRO A 53 8.65 7.06 9.23
N ASN A 54 8.21 5.79 9.13
CA ASN A 54 8.82 4.77 8.26
C ASN A 54 7.77 3.84 7.61
N LEU A 55 6.49 4.21 7.67
CA LEU A 55 5.38 3.35 7.25
C LEU A 55 4.34 4.17 6.50
N LEU A 56 3.86 3.65 5.39
CA LEU A 56 2.60 4.07 4.79
C LEU A 56 1.49 3.19 5.35
N TYR A 57 0.43 3.83 5.86
CA TYR A 57 -0.71 3.11 6.40
C TYR A 57 -1.95 3.30 5.53
N PHE A 58 -2.75 2.24 5.44
CA PHE A 58 -4.07 2.31 4.82
C PHE A 58 -5.00 1.27 5.47
N VAL A 59 -6.29 1.53 5.41
CA VAL A 59 -7.31 0.60 5.90
C VAL A 59 -7.82 -0.26 4.75
N ALA A 60 -7.91 -1.56 4.96
CA ALA A 60 -8.42 -2.51 3.97
C ALA A 60 -9.16 -3.67 4.63
N ASP A 61 -10.01 -4.34 3.86
CA ASP A 61 -10.81 -5.47 4.34
C ASP A 61 -10.09 -6.81 4.15
N THR A 62 -10.30 -7.74 5.08
CA THR A 62 -9.86 -9.13 5.00
C THR A 62 -11.03 -10.09 5.23
N THR A 63 -10.90 -11.31 4.71
CA THR A 63 -11.89 -12.38 4.94
C THR A 63 -11.87 -12.89 6.38
N THR A 64 -10.76 -12.74 7.10
CA THR A 64 -10.58 -13.32 8.44
C THR A 64 -11.00 -12.37 9.56
N HIS A 65 -10.75 -11.07 9.43
CA HIS A 65 -10.97 -10.11 10.51
C HIS A 65 -11.84 -8.91 10.12
N GLY A 66 -12.30 -8.83 8.87
CA GLY A 66 -13.02 -7.67 8.37
C GLY A 66 -12.07 -6.51 8.12
N THR A 67 -12.43 -5.31 8.56
CA THR A 67 -11.63 -4.10 8.29
C THR A 67 -10.41 -4.00 9.22
N GLU A 68 -9.21 -3.93 8.65
CA GLU A 68 -7.92 -3.88 9.34
C GLU A 68 -7.07 -2.67 8.90
N LEU A 69 -6.09 -2.31 9.72
CA LEU A 69 -5.07 -1.30 9.38
C LEU A 69 -3.78 -1.99 8.94
N PHE A 70 -3.32 -1.69 7.73
CA PHE A 70 -2.07 -2.18 7.18
C PHE A 70 -1.00 -1.10 7.23
N GLY A 71 0.25 -1.53 7.40
CA GLY A 71 1.43 -0.67 7.37
C GLY A 71 2.49 -1.28 6.46
N TRP A 72 2.87 -0.56 5.41
CA TRP A 72 3.96 -0.95 4.51
C TRP A 72 5.19 -0.09 4.79
N SER A 73 6.34 -0.75 5.02
CA SER A 73 7.61 -0.06 5.25
C SER A 73 8.24 0.36 3.94
N TYR A 74 8.45 1.67 3.77
CA TYR A 74 9.26 2.21 2.69
C TYR A 74 10.72 2.27 3.12
N GLY A 75 11.62 1.69 2.32
CA GLY A 75 13.05 1.59 2.64
C GLY A 75 13.78 0.64 1.69
N ILE A 76 15.11 0.58 1.78
CA ILE A 76 15.91 -0.36 0.98
C ILE A 76 15.90 -1.72 1.68
N ILE A 77 15.36 -2.74 1.01
CA ILE A 77 15.54 -4.13 1.43
C ILE A 77 16.93 -4.57 1.00
N THR A 78 17.80 -4.82 1.97
CA THR A 78 19.03 -5.57 1.77
C THR A 78 18.80 -7.05 2.07
N GLU A 79 19.71 -7.91 1.63
CA GLU A 79 19.65 -9.36 1.92
C GLU A 79 19.58 -9.69 3.42
N GLU A 80 19.92 -8.74 4.30
CA GLU A 80 19.95 -8.95 5.75
C GLU A 80 18.92 -8.11 6.52
N TRP A 81 18.55 -6.90 6.04
CA TRP A 81 17.69 -5.98 6.79
C TRP A 81 16.93 -4.98 5.89
N ILE A 82 15.81 -4.47 6.41
CA ILE A 82 15.22 -3.23 5.91
C ILE A 82 16.03 -2.07 6.48
N LEU A 83 16.76 -1.35 5.63
CA LEU A 83 17.43 -0.11 5.99
C LEU A 83 16.45 1.05 5.89
N ILE A 84 16.29 1.73 7.02
CA ILE A 84 15.44 2.90 7.28
C ILE A 84 16.29 4.15 7.21
#